data_AF-A0A0A2E883-F1
#
_entry.id   AF-A0A0A2E883-F1
#
_cell.length_a   1.000
_cell.length_b   1.000
_cell.length_c   1.000
_cell.angle_alpha   90.00
_cell.angle_beta   90.00
_cell.angle_gamma   90.00
#
_symmetry.space_group_name_H-M   'P 1'
#
loop_
_entity.id
_entity.type
_entity.pdbx_description
1 polymer ?
#
loop_
_entity_poly.entity_id
_entity_poly.type
_entity_poly.pdbx_seq_one_letter_code
_entity_poly.pdbx_strand_id
1 'polypeptide(L)'
;MEAGKEYIYQTDIIGKTKVHSTESDYKIGIRNKVVYKGRDKETDLYRFEITELSYDLEQYEDPLIVQITEMTNKVCSIYKILDIGVDKNGNITKIFNRDFIREEWAKVKEWLLNAHPLEAYDIIRAKEFELLDEEKEIRSIRYIYFLYQYFYIFGKRPTNDSKNYLQEEEMDRFGSGVIIPVSFSLAEEMESDNNVWHLDGRMIRHEDAIRRLREFSKDQYMHPEYKLKAKYIYNNLVLLHSDFTLTEELGEFFYYHCFMSTHLETEQENA
;
A
#
# COMPACT_ATOMS: atom_id res chain seq x y z
N MET A 1 -14.22 -15.21 -4.94
CA MET A 1 -13.37 -15.54 -3.80
C MET A 1 -14.23 -16.29 -2.81
N GLU A 2 -13.82 -17.48 -2.44
CA GLU A 2 -14.55 -18.31 -1.47
C GLU A 2 -14.32 -17.80 -0.06
N ALA A 3 -15.38 -17.72 0.75
CA ALA A 3 -15.28 -17.23 2.12
C ALA A 3 -14.56 -18.27 3.00
N GLY A 4 -13.65 -17.81 3.86
CA GLY A 4 -12.85 -18.67 4.74
C GLY A 4 -11.68 -19.37 4.07
N LYS A 5 -11.55 -19.30 2.74
CA LYS A 5 -10.40 -19.84 2.03
C LYS A 5 -9.18 -18.92 2.15
N GLU A 6 -8.02 -19.53 2.36
CA GLU A 6 -6.75 -18.83 2.46
C GLU A 6 -6.09 -18.67 1.08
N TYR A 7 -5.55 -17.49 0.81
CA TYR A 7 -4.79 -17.18 -0.40
C TYR A 7 -3.46 -16.57 0.00
N ILE A 8 -2.35 -17.14 -0.48
CA ILE A 8 -1.01 -16.63 -0.19
C ILE A 8 -0.51 -15.81 -1.36
N TYR A 9 -0.03 -14.60 -1.07
CA TYR A 9 0.51 -13.67 -2.03
C TYR A 9 1.99 -13.42 -1.72
N GLN A 10 2.84 -13.64 -2.71
CA GLN A 10 4.22 -13.18 -2.71
C GLN A 10 4.26 -11.82 -3.42
N THR A 11 4.86 -10.82 -2.78
CA THR A 11 5.03 -9.49 -3.34
C THR A 11 6.50 -9.12 -3.29
N ASP A 12 7.08 -8.86 -4.46
CA ASP A 12 8.44 -8.37 -4.60
C ASP A 12 8.40 -6.91 -5.05
N ILE A 13 8.98 -6.04 -4.24
CA ILE A 13 9.05 -4.61 -4.48
C ILE A 13 10.48 -4.29 -4.86
N ILE A 14 10.67 -3.64 -6.00
CA ILE A 14 11.96 -3.10 -6.44
C ILE A 14 11.76 -1.61 -6.61
N GLY A 15 12.49 -0.82 -5.84
CA GLY A 15 12.39 0.63 -5.93
C GLY A 15 13.74 1.30 -6.00
N LYS A 16 13.68 2.55 -6.44
CA LYS A 16 14.81 3.44 -6.55
C LYS A 16 14.38 4.81 -6.06
N THR A 17 15.15 5.35 -5.12
CA THR A 17 15.01 6.74 -4.69
C THR A 17 16.26 7.51 -5.07
N LYS A 18 16.09 8.78 -5.42
CA LYS A 18 17.19 9.71 -5.64
C LYS A 18 16.89 10.99 -4.90
N VAL A 19 17.63 11.21 -3.82
CA VAL A 19 17.60 12.43 -3.02
C VAL A 19 18.93 13.14 -3.20
N HIS A 20 18.91 14.34 -3.78
CA HIS A 20 20.12 15.06 -4.19
C HIS A 20 21.11 14.21 -5.03
N SER A 21 22.30 13.91 -4.49
CA SER A 21 23.35 13.10 -5.14
C SER A 21 23.33 11.63 -4.73
N THR A 22 22.44 11.22 -3.84
CA THR A 22 22.36 9.86 -3.32
C THR A 22 21.26 9.13 -4.07
N GLU A 23 21.65 8.13 -4.83
CA GLU A 23 20.74 7.12 -5.37
C GLU A 23 20.71 5.95 -4.39
N SER A 24 19.55 5.37 -4.17
CA SER A 24 19.38 4.21 -3.31
C SER A 24 18.37 3.27 -3.96
N ASP A 25 18.87 2.10 -4.33
CA ASP A 25 18.03 1.00 -4.78
C ASP A 25 17.63 0.16 -3.56
N TYR A 26 16.38 -0.30 -3.55
CA TYR A 26 15.88 -1.18 -2.51
C TYR A 26 15.06 -2.34 -3.08
N LYS A 27 15.11 -3.47 -2.39
CA LYS A 27 14.28 -4.63 -2.70
C LYS A 27 13.62 -5.17 -1.43
N ILE A 28 12.33 -5.44 -1.51
CA ILE A 28 11.53 -5.98 -0.40
C ILE A 28 10.75 -7.19 -0.90
N GLY A 29 10.86 -8.32 -0.21
CA GLY A 29 9.98 -9.48 -0.36
C GLY A 29 8.95 -9.51 0.76
N ILE A 30 7.66 -9.65 0.42
CA ILE A 30 6.57 -9.72 1.41
C ILE A 30 5.70 -10.94 1.10
N ARG A 31 5.39 -11.73 2.13
CA ARG A 31 4.40 -12.80 2.06
C ARG A 31 3.18 -12.45 2.88
N ASN A 32 2.02 -12.43 2.24
CA ASN A 32 0.75 -12.15 2.92
C ASN A 32 -0.23 -13.30 2.71
N LYS A 33 -0.91 -13.68 3.78
CA LYS A 33 -2.11 -14.50 3.74
C LYS A 33 -3.34 -13.59 3.70
N VAL A 34 -4.24 -13.82 2.77
CA VAL A 34 -5.53 -13.13 2.68
C VAL A 34 -6.66 -14.14 2.84
N VAL A 35 -7.60 -13.83 3.74
CA VAL A 35 -8.83 -14.60 3.95
C VAL A 35 -10.01 -13.66 3.75
N TYR A 36 -10.86 -13.97 2.77
CA TYR A 36 -12.14 -13.26 2.62
C TYR A 36 -13.14 -13.82 3.63
N LYS A 37 -13.64 -12.98 4.54
CA LYS A 37 -14.60 -13.37 5.58
C LYS A 37 -16.07 -13.25 5.14
N GLY A 38 -16.32 -12.83 3.90
CA GLY A 38 -17.66 -12.55 3.40
C GLY A 38 -18.02 -11.07 3.49
N ARG A 39 -19.31 -10.80 3.31
CA ARG A 39 -19.88 -9.45 3.40
C ARG A 39 -20.48 -9.24 4.78
N ASP A 40 -20.09 -8.15 5.44
CA ASP A 40 -20.68 -7.74 6.70
C ASP A 40 -22.12 -7.25 6.48
N LYS A 41 -23.08 -7.80 7.23
CA LYS A 41 -24.51 -7.57 6.99
C LYS A 41 -24.99 -6.22 7.51
N GLU A 42 -24.29 -5.61 8.46
CA GLU A 42 -24.69 -4.35 9.09
C GLU A 42 -24.10 -3.15 8.33
N THR A 43 -22.87 -3.28 7.87
CA THR A 43 -22.11 -2.20 7.22
C THR A 43 -22.02 -2.35 5.70
N ASP A 44 -22.44 -3.49 5.14
CA ASP A 44 -22.40 -3.80 3.71
C ASP A 44 -20.98 -3.89 3.11
N LEU A 45 -19.96 -3.95 3.98
CA LEU A 45 -18.53 -3.99 3.64
C LEU A 45 -18.07 -5.41 3.31
N TYR A 46 -17.10 -5.52 2.40
CA TYR A 46 -16.35 -6.75 2.17
C TYR A 46 -15.30 -6.88 3.26
N ARG A 47 -15.34 -7.97 4.05
CA ARG A 47 -14.43 -8.17 5.17
C ARG A 47 -13.28 -9.07 4.78
N PHE A 48 -12.06 -8.62 5.06
CA PHE A 48 -10.84 -9.36 4.80
C PHE A 48 -10.00 -9.45 6.07
N GLU A 49 -9.42 -10.62 6.31
CA GLU A 49 -8.30 -10.76 7.23
C GLU A 49 -7.01 -10.93 6.43
N ILE A 50 -6.00 -10.16 6.80
CA ILE A 50 -4.70 -10.11 6.14
C ILE A 50 -3.66 -10.37 7.21
N THR A 51 -2.83 -11.37 6.99
CA THR A 51 -1.75 -11.75 7.89
C THR A 51 -0.42 -11.68 7.15
N GLU A 52 0.48 -10.82 7.61
CA GLU A 52 1.87 -10.80 7.15
C GLU A 52 2.60 -12.03 7.70
N LEU A 53 3.08 -12.88 6.79
CA LEU A 53 3.83 -14.10 7.09
C LEU A 53 5.33 -13.83 7.13
N SER A 54 5.84 -12.99 6.21
CA SER A 54 7.22 -12.53 6.20
C SER A 54 7.35 -11.15 5.53
N TYR A 55 8.37 -10.41 5.94
CA TYR A 55 8.80 -9.14 5.36
C TYR A 55 10.33 -9.11 5.37
N ASP A 56 10.93 -9.13 4.19
CA ASP A 56 12.37 -9.28 3.99
C ASP A 56 12.90 -8.08 3.20
N LEU A 57 13.67 -7.20 3.86
CA LEU A 57 14.41 -6.15 3.16
C LEU A 57 15.70 -6.75 2.57
N GLU A 58 15.65 -7.12 1.30
CA GLU A 58 16.70 -7.90 0.63
C GLU A 58 17.90 -7.06 0.18
N GLN A 59 17.67 -5.79 -0.16
CA GLN A 59 18.72 -4.88 -0.61
C GLN A 59 18.51 -3.50 -0.02
N TYR A 60 19.56 -2.96 0.60
CA TYR A 60 19.62 -1.57 1.02
C TYR A 60 21.09 -1.08 1.08
N GLU A 61 21.41 0.04 0.45
CA GLU A 61 22.80 0.50 0.29
C GLU A 61 23.32 1.41 1.42
N ASP A 62 22.46 2.09 2.19
CA ASP A 62 22.89 3.04 3.25
C ASP A 62 22.69 2.48 4.69
N PRO A 63 23.76 2.35 5.50
CA PRO A 63 23.70 1.88 6.89
C PRO A 63 22.81 2.69 7.84
N LEU A 64 22.65 4.00 7.64
CA LEU A 64 21.73 4.82 8.46
C LEU A 64 20.28 4.40 8.26
N ILE A 65 19.97 3.94 7.06
CA ILE A 65 18.62 3.52 6.74
C ILE A 65 18.35 2.13 7.29
N VAL A 66 19.36 1.27 7.48
CA VAL A 66 19.15 -0.02 8.15
C VAL A 66 18.50 0.17 9.53
N GLN A 67 18.98 1.13 10.34
CA GLN A 67 18.38 1.42 11.65
C GLN A 67 16.97 2.01 11.54
N ILE A 68 16.76 2.93 10.58
CA ILE A 68 15.43 3.49 10.30
C ILE A 68 14.48 2.37 9.89
N THR A 69 14.91 1.47 9.01
CA THR A 69 14.12 0.33 8.55
C THR A 69 13.85 -0.66 9.67
N GLU A 70 14.79 -0.95 10.56
CA GLU A 70 14.55 -1.78 11.75
C GLU A 70 13.45 -1.18 12.64
N MET A 71 13.54 0.12 12.95
CA MET A 71 12.52 0.81 13.73
C MET A 71 11.18 0.85 13.00
N THR A 72 11.16 1.16 11.71
CA THR A 72 9.95 1.20 10.89
C THR A 72 9.30 -0.17 10.81
N ASN A 73 10.05 -1.24 10.54
CA ASN A 73 9.54 -2.61 10.50
C ASN A 73 8.93 -3.00 11.85
N LYS A 74 9.58 -2.60 12.96
CA LYS A 74 9.06 -2.87 14.30
C LYS A 74 7.78 -2.08 14.59
N VAL A 75 7.69 -0.83 14.15
CA VAL A 75 6.45 -0.04 14.24
C VAL A 75 5.34 -0.64 13.38
N CYS A 76 5.65 -1.05 12.15
CA CYS A 76 4.70 -1.65 11.23
C CYS A 76 4.23 -3.04 11.67
N SER A 77 4.99 -3.76 12.50
CA SER A 77 4.61 -5.11 12.96
C SER A 77 3.32 -5.14 13.79
N ILE A 78 2.83 -3.99 14.28
CA ILE A 78 1.52 -3.89 14.94
C ILE A 78 0.37 -4.24 13.98
N TYR A 79 0.60 -4.14 12.67
CA TYR A 79 -0.34 -4.48 11.60
C TYR A 79 -0.10 -5.86 11.01
N LYS A 80 0.68 -6.73 11.68
CA LYS A 80 0.94 -8.09 11.22
C LYS A 80 -0.35 -8.87 10.96
N ILE A 81 -1.41 -8.60 11.71
CA ILE A 81 -2.75 -9.13 11.47
C ILE A 81 -3.69 -7.93 11.35
N LEU A 82 -4.37 -7.83 10.21
CA LEU A 82 -5.36 -6.79 9.93
C LEU A 82 -6.69 -7.44 9.58
N ASP A 83 -7.74 -7.11 10.33
CA ASP A 83 -9.11 -7.44 9.98
C ASP A 83 -9.80 -6.15 9.53
N ILE A 84 -10.08 -6.03 8.24
CA ILE A 84 -10.50 -4.78 7.60
C ILE A 84 -11.80 -4.92 6.82
N GLY A 85 -12.55 -3.82 6.78
CA GLY A 85 -13.73 -3.65 5.95
C GLY A 85 -13.42 -2.78 4.75
N VAL A 86 -13.75 -3.26 3.56
CA VAL A 86 -13.51 -2.60 2.28
C VAL A 86 -14.85 -2.31 1.61
N ASP A 87 -15.02 -1.10 1.09
CA ASP A 87 -16.23 -0.70 0.38
C ASP A 87 -16.27 -1.28 -1.05
N LYS A 88 -17.37 -0.99 -1.78
CA LYS A 88 -17.54 -1.43 -3.17
C LYS A 88 -16.56 -0.81 -4.18
N ASN A 89 -15.78 0.19 -3.77
CA ASN A 89 -14.81 0.91 -4.61
C ASN A 89 -13.36 0.54 -4.25
N GLY A 90 -13.14 -0.38 -3.31
CA GLY A 90 -11.80 -0.78 -2.88
C GLY A 90 -11.20 0.09 -1.77
N ASN A 91 -11.98 0.99 -1.17
CA ASN A 91 -11.49 1.79 -0.05
C ASN A 91 -11.63 1.01 1.26
N ILE A 92 -10.54 0.98 2.03
CA ILE A 92 -10.58 0.52 3.42
C ILE A 92 -11.35 1.58 4.23
N THR A 93 -12.40 1.16 4.92
CA THR A 93 -13.27 2.06 5.71
C THR A 93 -13.45 1.64 7.16
N LYS A 94 -12.97 0.44 7.53
CA LYS A 94 -13.08 -0.09 8.89
C LYS A 94 -11.90 -0.98 9.25
N ILE A 95 -11.48 -0.92 10.51
CA ILE A 95 -10.54 -1.86 11.14
C ILE A 95 -11.29 -2.54 12.30
N PHE A 96 -11.49 -3.86 12.21
CA PHE A 96 -12.26 -4.64 13.17
C PHE A 96 -11.42 -5.09 14.38
N ASN A 97 -10.10 -5.17 14.26
CA ASN A 97 -9.19 -5.68 15.30
C ASN A 97 -8.30 -4.60 15.95
N ARG A 98 -8.80 -3.37 16.12
CA ARG A 98 -8.03 -2.25 16.67
C ARG A 98 -7.47 -2.50 18.07
N ASP A 99 -8.20 -3.23 18.91
CA ASP A 99 -7.72 -3.55 20.26
C ASP A 99 -6.47 -4.43 20.22
N PHE A 100 -6.42 -5.40 19.31
CA PHE A 100 -5.21 -6.19 19.05
C PHE A 100 -4.03 -5.31 18.60
N ILE A 101 -4.26 -4.37 17.67
CA ILE A 101 -3.22 -3.44 17.20
C ILE A 101 -2.66 -2.60 18.35
N ARG A 102 -3.53 -2.14 19.26
CA ARG A 102 -3.12 -1.36 20.45
C ARG A 102 -2.31 -2.21 21.44
N GLU A 103 -2.67 -3.47 21.63
CA GLU A 103 -1.90 -4.41 22.45
C GLU A 103 -0.51 -4.67 21.87
N GLU A 104 -0.40 -4.87 20.55
CA GLU A 104 0.89 -5.00 19.89
C GLU A 104 1.71 -3.70 19.95
N TRP A 105 1.05 -2.54 19.81
CA TRP A 105 1.70 -1.25 19.97
C TRP A 105 2.31 -1.05 21.36
N ALA A 106 1.65 -1.52 22.43
CA ALA A 106 2.22 -1.43 23.77
C ALA A 106 3.57 -2.16 23.88
N LYS A 107 3.70 -3.33 23.25
CA LYS A 107 4.95 -4.12 23.20
C LYS A 107 6.03 -3.40 22.38
N VAL A 108 5.65 -2.81 21.25
CA VAL A 108 6.57 -2.05 20.39
C VAL A 108 7.05 -0.78 21.09
N LYS A 109 6.16 -0.07 21.78
CA LYS A 109 6.48 1.13 22.56
C LYS A 109 7.51 0.83 23.65
N GLU A 110 7.33 -0.26 24.40
CA GLU A 110 8.31 -0.70 25.40
C GLU A 110 9.67 -1.00 24.76
N TRP A 111 9.69 -1.68 23.61
CA TRP A 111 10.92 -1.93 22.87
C TRP A 111 11.61 -0.64 22.41
N LEU A 112 10.86 0.32 21.83
CA LEU A 112 11.39 1.60 21.35
C LEU A 112 12.05 2.40 22.49
N LEU A 113 11.41 2.46 23.66
CA LEU A 113 11.94 3.16 24.83
C LEU A 113 13.25 2.54 25.35
N ASN A 114 13.43 1.23 25.17
CA ASN A 114 14.62 0.51 25.62
C ASN A 114 15.76 0.55 24.59
N ALA A 115 15.45 0.41 23.30
CA ALA A 115 16.45 0.29 22.23
C ALA A 115 16.91 1.65 21.67
N HIS A 116 15.99 2.63 21.57
CA HIS A 116 16.24 3.92 20.90
C HIS A 116 15.64 5.10 21.72
N PRO A 117 16.05 5.31 22.97
CA PRO A 117 15.37 6.24 23.88
C PRO A 117 15.36 7.71 23.43
N LEU A 118 16.34 8.16 22.63
CA LEU A 118 16.42 9.54 22.15
C LEU A 118 15.50 9.79 20.94
N GLU A 119 15.41 8.81 20.04
CA GLU A 119 14.65 8.88 18.79
C GLU A 119 13.18 8.43 18.96
N ALA A 120 12.89 7.63 19.99
CA ALA A 120 11.58 7.01 20.20
C ALA A 120 10.45 8.00 20.52
N TYR A 121 10.74 9.15 21.14
CA TYR A 121 9.69 10.04 21.66
C TYR A 121 8.76 10.55 20.55
N ASP A 122 9.31 11.07 19.46
CA ASP A 122 8.52 11.62 18.35
C ASP A 122 7.75 10.52 17.61
N ILE A 123 8.38 9.35 17.43
CA ILE A 123 7.74 8.17 16.82
C ILE A 123 6.55 7.72 17.67
N ILE A 124 6.74 7.58 18.99
CA ILE A 124 5.71 7.15 19.92
C ILE A 124 4.55 8.14 19.90
N ARG A 125 4.84 9.44 20.03
CA ARG A 125 3.82 10.49 20.05
C ARG A 125 3.02 10.53 18.74
N ALA A 126 3.70 10.44 17.60
CA ALA A 126 3.05 10.43 16.30
C ALA A 126 2.15 9.21 16.13
N LYS A 127 2.64 8.02 16.49
CA LYS A 127 1.86 6.78 16.38
C LYS A 127 0.69 6.73 17.37
N GLU A 128 0.87 7.20 18.61
CA GLU A 128 -0.24 7.31 19.57
C GLU A 128 -1.33 8.25 19.04
N PHE A 129 -0.95 9.40 18.46
CA PHE A 129 -1.92 10.32 17.87
C PHE A 129 -2.68 9.70 16.68
N GLU A 130 -2.01 8.87 15.88
CA GLU A 130 -2.64 8.10 14.81
C GLU A 130 -3.64 7.07 15.37
N LEU A 131 -3.25 6.27 16.36
CA LEU A 131 -4.06 5.17 16.93
C LEU A 131 -5.27 5.66 17.78
N LEU A 132 -5.35 6.95 18.10
CA LEU A 132 -6.53 7.56 18.72
C LEU A 132 -7.72 7.63 17.75
N ASP A 133 -7.47 7.67 16.45
CA ASP A 133 -8.45 8.01 15.42
C ASP A 133 -8.41 6.99 14.27
N GLU A 134 -9.51 6.25 14.09
CA GLU A 134 -9.58 5.19 13.08
C GLU A 134 -9.37 5.73 11.66
N GLU A 135 -9.83 6.95 11.37
CA GLU A 135 -9.66 7.53 10.03
C GLU A 135 -8.19 7.81 9.71
N LYS A 136 -7.40 8.21 10.71
CA LYS A 136 -5.95 8.40 10.56
C LYS A 136 -5.23 7.09 10.41
N GLU A 137 -5.63 6.09 11.20
CA GLU A 137 -5.09 4.73 11.11
C GLU A 137 -5.36 4.12 9.72
N ILE A 138 -6.60 4.22 9.23
CA ILE A 138 -6.99 3.81 7.87
C ILE A 138 -6.16 4.53 6.81
N ARG A 139 -5.97 5.85 6.94
CA ARG A 139 -5.16 6.64 6.02
C ARG A 139 -3.70 6.18 6.00
N SER A 140 -3.18 5.71 7.12
CA SER A 140 -1.82 5.18 7.24
C SER A 140 -1.71 3.80 6.57
N ILE A 141 -2.58 2.86 6.95
CA ILE A 141 -2.49 1.48 6.45
C ILE A 141 -2.80 1.35 4.96
N ARG A 142 -3.62 2.23 4.37
CA ARG A 142 -3.97 2.13 2.93
C ARG A 142 -2.76 2.25 1.99
N TYR A 143 -1.64 2.77 2.48
CA TYR A 143 -0.40 2.92 1.72
C TYR A 143 0.64 1.83 2.04
N ILE A 144 0.33 0.86 2.90
CA ILE A 144 1.12 -0.37 3.01
C ILE A 144 1.14 -1.02 1.62
N TYR A 145 2.33 -1.26 1.07
CA TYR A 145 2.53 -1.66 -0.32
C TYR A 145 1.59 -2.79 -0.78
N PHE A 146 1.48 -3.86 0.02
CA PHE A 146 0.58 -4.96 -0.26
C PHE A 146 -0.89 -4.52 -0.34
N LEU A 147 -1.38 -3.81 0.67
CA LEU A 147 -2.78 -3.34 0.73
C LEU A 147 -3.09 -2.38 -0.41
N TYR A 148 -2.18 -1.45 -0.66
CA TYR A 148 -2.30 -0.46 -1.72
C TYR A 148 -2.47 -1.15 -3.08
N GLN A 149 -1.56 -2.05 -3.44
CA GLN A 149 -1.62 -2.76 -4.73
C GLN A 149 -2.83 -3.69 -4.81
N TYR A 150 -3.10 -4.47 -3.75
CA TYR A 150 -4.15 -5.48 -3.73
C TYR A 150 -5.55 -4.88 -3.89
N PHE A 151 -5.81 -3.76 -3.19
CA PHE A 151 -7.12 -3.11 -3.21
C PHE A 151 -7.25 -1.97 -4.24
N TYR A 152 -6.18 -1.57 -4.92
CA TYR A 152 -6.15 -0.38 -5.78
C TYR A 152 -7.33 -0.29 -6.77
N ILE A 153 -7.63 -1.41 -7.43
CA ILE A 153 -8.71 -1.52 -8.40
C ILE A 153 -9.85 -2.44 -7.94
N PHE A 154 -9.84 -2.84 -6.67
CA PHE A 154 -10.89 -3.68 -6.12
C PHE A 154 -12.25 -2.99 -6.28
N GLY A 155 -13.22 -3.69 -6.88
CA GLY A 155 -14.56 -3.15 -7.10
C GLY A 155 -14.66 -2.08 -8.21
N LYS A 156 -13.53 -1.58 -8.74
CA LYS A 156 -13.47 -0.64 -9.87
C LYS A 156 -13.58 -1.44 -11.16
N ARG A 157 -14.81 -1.66 -11.64
CA ARG A 157 -15.03 -2.42 -12.88
C ARG A 157 -14.72 -1.57 -14.12
N PRO A 158 -14.13 -2.17 -15.16
CA PRO A 158 -13.98 -1.57 -16.47
C PRO A 158 -15.32 -1.04 -17.02
N THR A 159 -15.30 0.22 -17.43
CA THR A 159 -16.33 0.89 -18.24
C THR A 159 -16.46 0.29 -19.65
N ASN A 160 -17.62 -0.17 -20.15
CA ASN A 160 -17.79 -0.43 -21.60
C ASN A 160 -17.68 0.86 -22.43
N ASP A 161 -17.73 2.02 -21.78
CA ASP A 161 -17.43 3.30 -22.38
C ASP A 161 -15.93 3.53 -22.47
N SER A 162 -15.47 3.67 -23.71
CA SER A 162 -14.07 3.82 -24.16
C SER A 162 -13.22 4.94 -23.52
N LYS A 163 -13.73 5.68 -22.53
CA LYS A 163 -13.01 6.76 -21.83
C LYS A 163 -13.51 7.00 -20.39
N ASN A 164 -13.66 5.96 -19.58
CA ASN A 164 -13.91 6.18 -18.15
C ASN A 164 -12.61 6.53 -17.43
N TYR A 165 -12.35 7.83 -17.34
CA TYR A 165 -11.35 8.38 -16.45
C TYR A 165 -11.93 8.40 -15.03
N LEU A 166 -11.38 7.56 -14.17
CA LEU A 166 -11.62 7.63 -12.73
C LEU A 166 -10.63 8.63 -12.12
N GLN A 167 -11.05 9.34 -11.09
CA GLN A 167 -10.20 10.26 -10.34
C GLN A 167 -9.99 9.72 -8.94
N GLU A 168 -8.76 9.80 -8.46
CA GLU A 168 -8.37 9.40 -7.11
C GLU A 168 -7.44 10.46 -6.50
N GLU A 169 -7.44 10.47 -5.17
CA GLU A 169 -6.52 11.28 -4.36
C GLU A 169 -5.40 10.38 -3.84
N GLU A 170 -4.20 10.60 -4.36
CA GLU A 170 -2.98 9.89 -3.93
C GLU A 170 -2.17 10.77 -2.98
N MET A 171 -1.46 10.17 -2.03
CA MET A 171 -0.45 10.88 -1.26
C MET A 171 0.90 10.81 -1.98
N ASP A 172 1.66 11.90 -1.93
CA ASP A 172 3.03 11.90 -2.43
C ASP A 172 3.90 10.85 -1.70
N ARG A 173 4.87 10.31 -2.43
CA ARG A 173 5.74 9.24 -1.92
C ARG A 173 7.05 9.75 -1.33
N PHE A 174 7.30 11.06 -1.43
CA PHE A 174 8.43 11.73 -0.78
C PHE A 174 8.15 12.13 0.68
N GLY A 175 6.95 11.88 1.19
CA GLY A 175 6.57 12.12 2.58
C GLY A 175 6.20 13.57 2.89
N SER A 176 5.90 14.39 1.89
CA SER A 176 5.43 15.77 2.08
C SER A 176 4.01 15.86 2.63
N GLY A 177 3.24 14.77 2.53
CA GLY A 177 1.82 14.70 2.90
C GLY A 177 0.88 15.45 1.94
N VAL A 178 1.36 15.81 0.74
CA VAL A 178 0.55 16.49 -0.27
C VAL A 178 -0.33 15.48 -1.00
N ILE A 179 -1.59 15.84 -1.18
CA ILE A 179 -2.55 15.07 -1.97
C ILE A 179 -2.42 15.44 -3.45
N ILE A 180 -2.15 14.45 -4.27
CA ILE A 180 -1.98 14.51 -5.72
C ILE A 180 -3.25 13.95 -6.37
N PRO A 181 -4.03 14.76 -7.08
CA PRO A 181 -5.16 14.25 -7.84
C PRO A 181 -4.65 13.50 -9.07
N VAL A 182 -5.14 12.28 -9.28
CA VAL A 182 -4.72 11.39 -10.37
C VAL A 182 -5.94 10.98 -11.17
N SER A 183 -5.85 11.10 -12.50
CA SER A 183 -6.81 10.50 -13.42
C SER A 183 -6.25 9.20 -13.96
N PHE A 184 -7.04 8.13 -13.98
CA PHE A 184 -6.63 6.88 -14.61
C PHE A 184 -7.73 6.26 -15.46
N SER A 185 -7.30 5.47 -16.44
CA SER A 185 -8.16 4.64 -17.28
C SER A 185 -7.95 3.17 -16.95
N LEU A 186 -9.04 2.39 -17.02
CA LEU A 186 -9.03 0.95 -16.82
C LEU A 186 -9.57 0.29 -18.09
N ALA A 187 -8.76 -0.56 -18.72
CA ALA A 187 -9.14 -1.36 -19.88
C ALA A 187 -9.21 -2.84 -19.49
N GLU A 188 -10.12 -3.59 -20.10
CA GLU A 188 -10.28 -5.03 -19.88
C GLU A 188 -10.08 -5.79 -21.17
N GLU A 189 -9.30 -6.86 -21.05
CA GLU A 189 -9.05 -7.83 -22.10
C GLU A 189 -9.30 -9.24 -21.51
N MET A 190 -9.86 -10.12 -22.33
CA MET A 190 -10.00 -11.54 -21.99
C MET A 190 -8.78 -12.28 -22.55
N GLU A 191 -7.94 -12.83 -21.66
CA GLU A 191 -6.84 -13.73 -22.05
C GLU A 191 -7.19 -15.15 -21.57
N SER A 192 -7.62 -16.01 -22.49
CA SER A 192 -8.08 -17.38 -22.21
C SER A 192 -9.29 -17.39 -21.25
N ASP A 193 -9.11 -17.87 -20.00
CA ASP A 193 -10.14 -17.95 -18.95
C ASP A 193 -9.99 -16.86 -17.87
N ASN A 194 -9.05 -15.91 -18.06
CA ASN A 194 -8.75 -14.86 -17.10
C ASN A 194 -9.19 -13.47 -17.59
N ASN A 195 -9.66 -12.64 -16.66
CA ASN A 195 -9.88 -11.22 -16.90
C ASN A 195 -8.57 -10.47 -16.67
N VAL A 196 -8.10 -9.76 -17.69
CA VAL A 196 -6.87 -8.98 -17.64
C VAL A 196 -7.23 -7.50 -17.66
N TRP A 197 -6.85 -6.79 -16.60
CA TRP A 197 -7.16 -5.37 -16.45
C TRP A 197 -5.88 -4.54 -16.53
N HIS A 198 -5.89 -3.54 -17.41
CA HIS A 198 -4.79 -2.62 -17.64
C HIS A 198 -5.14 -1.25 -17.08
N LEU A 199 -4.26 -0.69 -16.25
CA LEU A 199 -4.38 0.64 -15.68
C LEU A 199 -3.28 1.55 -16.23
N ASP A 200 -3.66 2.73 -16.72
CA ASP A 200 -2.74 3.85 -17.01
C ASP A 200 -3.30 5.11 -16.33
N GLY A 201 -2.54 5.65 -15.40
CA GLY A 201 -2.89 6.80 -14.57
C GLY A 201 -1.83 7.88 -14.59
N ARG A 202 -2.27 9.14 -14.51
CA ARG A 202 -1.41 10.33 -14.54
C ARG A 202 -1.96 11.42 -13.63
N MET A 203 -1.05 12.20 -13.05
CA MET A 203 -1.37 13.41 -12.30
C MET A 203 -2.30 14.33 -13.11
N ILE A 204 -3.36 14.80 -12.46
CA ILE A 204 -4.14 15.96 -12.88
C ILE A 204 -3.42 17.19 -12.35
N ARG A 205 -3.11 18.16 -13.23
CA ARG A 205 -2.47 19.40 -12.77
C ARG A 205 -3.42 20.18 -11.86
N HIS A 206 -3.00 20.36 -10.62
CA HIS A 206 -3.74 21.10 -9.59
C HIS A 206 -2.82 22.13 -8.93
N GLU A 207 -3.18 23.42 -9.01
CA GLU A 207 -2.29 24.52 -8.64
C GLU A 207 -1.85 24.47 -7.18
N ASP A 208 -2.77 24.20 -6.24
CA ASP A 208 -2.42 24.10 -4.82
C ASP A 208 -1.49 22.93 -4.50
N ALA A 209 -1.71 21.76 -5.13
CA ALA A 209 -0.84 20.61 -4.95
C ALA A 209 0.57 20.92 -5.47
N ILE A 210 0.66 21.47 -6.68
CA ILE A 210 1.93 21.88 -7.28
C ILE A 210 2.64 22.93 -6.41
N ARG A 211 1.92 23.94 -5.91
CA ARG A 211 2.48 24.97 -5.03
C ARG A 211 3.08 24.35 -3.76
N ARG A 212 2.35 23.45 -3.09
CA ARG A 212 2.84 22.78 -1.88
C ARG A 212 4.04 21.89 -2.15
N LEU A 213 4.06 21.16 -3.27
CA LEU A 213 5.21 20.34 -3.67
C LEU A 213 6.45 21.20 -3.96
N ARG A 214 6.27 22.40 -4.55
CA ARG A 214 7.37 23.37 -4.76
C ARG A 214 7.89 23.94 -3.46
N GLU A 215 7.01 24.22 -2.51
CA GLU A 215 7.38 24.68 -1.16
C GLU A 215 8.18 23.60 -0.41
N PHE A 216 7.77 22.34 -0.52
CA PHE A 216 8.45 21.19 0.09
C PHE A 216 9.84 20.93 -0.53
N SER A 217 9.91 20.82 -1.87
CA SER A 217 11.17 20.59 -2.61
C SER A 217 12.11 21.80 -2.60
N LYS A 218 11.60 22.98 -2.22
CA LYS A 218 12.29 24.28 -2.31
C LYS A 218 12.71 24.64 -3.74
N ASP A 219 12.03 24.09 -4.75
CA ASP A 219 12.23 24.41 -6.16
C ASP A 219 10.97 25.06 -6.76
N GLN A 220 11.05 26.36 -7.04
CA GLN A 220 9.95 27.14 -7.60
C GLN A 220 9.67 26.83 -9.08
N TYR A 221 10.62 26.20 -9.78
CA TYR A 221 10.52 25.86 -11.20
C TYR A 221 10.20 24.39 -11.44
N MET A 222 10.14 23.57 -10.39
CA MET A 222 9.77 22.16 -10.47
C MET A 222 8.44 21.95 -11.21
N HIS A 223 8.42 20.93 -12.08
CA HIS A 223 7.24 20.40 -12.74
C HIS A 223 6.99 18.97 -12.26
N PRO A 224 6.06 18.75 -11.32
CA PRO A 224 5.87 17.43 -10.76
C PRO A 224 5.20 16.52 -11.79
N GLU A 225 5.67 15.28 -11.86
CA GLU A 225 5.03 14.20 -12.60
C GLU A 225 4.65 13.06 -11.65
N TYR A 226 3.46 12.49 -11.83
CA TYR A 226 3.04 11.27 -11.15
C TYR A 226 2.38 10.35 -12.17
N LYS A 227 2.84 9.11 -12.26
CA LYS A 227 2.37 8.11 -13.22
C LYS A 227 2.11 6.80 -12.51
N LEU A 228 1.01 6.15 -12.87
CA LEU A 228 0.64 4.81 -12.44
C LEU A 228 0.46 3.93 -13.65
N LYS A 229 1.02 2.72 -13.62
CA LYS A 229 0.77 1.69 -14.61
C LYS A 229 0.57 0.37 -13.91
N ALA A 230 -0.43 -0.39 -14.33
CA ALA A 230 -0.56 -1.73 -13.80
C ALA A 230 -1.22 -2.71 -14.77
N LYS A 231 -0.91 -3.99 -14.59
CA LYS A 231 -1.61 -5.13 -15.16
C LYS A 231 -2.10 -6.01 -14.01
N TYR A 232 -3.39 -6.31 -13.99
CA TYR A 232 -3.99 -7.22 -13.02
C TYR A 232 -4.62 -8.40 -13.74
N ILE A 233 -4.38 -9.61 -13.26
CA ILE A 233 -4.93 -10.84 -13.83
C ILE A 233 -5.83 -11.47 -12.78
N TYR A 234 -7.12 -11.57 -13.09
CA TYR A 234 -8.12 -12.17 -12.22
C TYR A 234 -8.66 -13.46 -12.81
N ASN A 235 -8.93 -14.43 -11.94
CA ASN A 235 -9.87 -15.51 -12.23
C ASN A 235 -11.10 -15.31 -11.34
N ASN A 236 -12.22 -14.95 -11.97
CA ASN A 236 -13.43 -14.48 -11.30
C ASN A 236 -13.16 -13.27 -10.39
N LEU A 237 -13.06 -13.50 -9.07
CA LEU A 237 -12.81 -12.46 -8.05
C LEU A 237 -11.49 -12.69 -7.31
N VAL A 238 -10.68 -13.67 -7.74
CA VAL A 238 -9.38 -13.96 -7.14
C VAL A 238 -8.31 -13.28 -7.97
N LEU A 239 -7.53 -12.41 -7.35
CA LEU A 239 -6.34 -11.84 -7.97
C LEU A 239 -5.31 -12.94 -8.10
N LEU A 240 -4.84 -13.23 -9.31
CA LEU A 240 -3.80 -14.23 -9.57
C LEU A 240 -2.42 -13.60 -9.68
N HIS A 241 -2.37 -12.40 -10.25
CA HIS A 241 -1.13 -11.66 -10.47
C HIS A 241 -1.43 -10.18 -10.62
N SER A 242 -0.54 -9.33 -10.11
CA SER A 242 -0.48 -7.94 -10.50
C SER A 242 0.94 -7.45 -10.68
N ASP A 243 1.14 -6.65 -11.72
CA ASP A 243 2.34 -5.89 -11.99
C ASP A 243 1.94 -4.43 -11.85
N PHE A 244 2.53 -3.71 -10.89
CA PHE A 244 2.15 -2.36 -10.54
C PHE A 244 3.38 -1.46 -10.49
N THR A 245 3.32 -0.31 -11.16
CA THR A 245 4.40 0.67 -11.22
C THR A 245 3.89 2.04 -10.83
N LEU A 246 4.63 2.71 -9.96
CA LEU A 246 4.45 4.12 -9.64
C LEU A 246 5.74 4.88 -9.97
N THR A 247 5.60 6.03 -10.61
CA THR A 247 6.71 6.96 -10.83
C THR A 247 6.29 8.33 -10.35
N GLU A 248 7.12 8.97 -9.52
CA GLU A 248 6.92 10.32 -9.03
C GLU A 248 8.20 11.15 -9.19
N GLU A 249 8.09 12.28 -9.88
CA GLU A 249 9.21 13.18 -10.14
C GLU A 249 8.88 14.56 -9.57
N LEU A 250 9.61 15.03 -8.56
CA LEU A 250 9.43 16.34 -7.91
C LEU A 250 10.68 17.23 -8.06
N GLY A 251 11.50 17.01 -9.09
CA GLY A 251 12.86 17.59 -9.20
C GLY A 251 13.92 16.73 -8.51
N GLU A 252 13.53 16.06 -7.42
CA GLU A 252 14.11 14.81 -6.93
C GLU A 252 13.29 13.63 -7.48
N PHE A 253 13.92 12.46 -7.72
CA PHE A 253 13.28 11.35 -8.44
C PHE A 253 12.93 10.19 -7.50
N PHE A 254 11.68 9.75 -7.50
CA PHE A 254 11.20 8.58 -6.77
C PHE A 254 10.50 7.61 -7.71
N TYR A 255 10.87 6.35 -7.62
CA TYR A 255 10.34 5.29 -8.46
C TYR A 255 10.18 4.01 -7.66
N TYR A 256 9.05 3.33 -7.82
CA TYR A 256 8.98 1.92 -7.45
C TYR A 256 8.16 1.10 -8.43
N HIS A 257 8.58 -0.15 -8.53
CA HIS A 257 7.95 -1.19 -9.31
C HIS A 257 7.67 -2.38 -8.38
N CYS A 258 6.44 -2.86 -8.41
CA CYS A 258 5.93 -3.84 -7.47
C CYS A 258 5.31 -5.00 -8.23
N PHE A 259 5.87 -6.19 -8.07
CA PHE A 259 5.37 -7.42 -8.62
C PHE A 259 4.66 -8.21 -7.53
N MET A 260 3.42 -8.61 -7.76
CA MET A 260 2.67 -9.47 -6.85
C MET A 260 2.17 -10.69 -7.61
N SER A 261 2.48 -11.88 -7.12
CA SER A 261 1.97 -13.14 -7.65
C SER A 261 1.32 -13.96 -6.56
N THR A 262 0.20 -14.58 -6.90
CA THR A 262 -0.56 -15.41 -5.99
C THR A 262 -0.18 -16.85 -6.16
N HIS A 263 0.02 -17.53 -5.03
CA HIS A 263 0.11 -18.98 -4.99
C HIS A 263 -0.98 -19.49 -4.06
N LEU A 264 -1.84 -20.37 -4.59
CA LEU A 264 -2.78 -21.11 -3.76
C LEU A 264 -2.00 -22.16 -2.98
N GLU A 265 -1.83 -21.94 -1.68
CA GLU A 265 -1.51 -23.04 -0.76
C GLU A 265 -2.83 -23.76 -0.47
N THR A 266 -3.06 -24.89 -1.14
CA THR A 266 -4.04 -25.87 -0.65
C THR A 266 -3.47 -26.44 0.63
N GLU A 267 -4.20 -26.32 1.75
CA GLU A 267 -3.99 -27.17 2.92
C GLU A 267 -4.01 -28.63 2.43
N GLN A 268 -2.83 -29.22 2.26
CA GLN A 268 -2.74 -30.67 2.31
C GLN A 268 -2.99 -31.03 3.76
N GLU A 269 -4.16 -31.63 3.97
CA GLU A 269 -4.53 -32.43 5.14
C GLU A 269 -3.29 -33.16 5.69
N ASN A 270 -2.75 -32.66 6.81
CA ASN A 270 -2.06 -33.55 7.73
C ASN A 270 -3.15 -34.31 8.48
N ALA A 271 -3.48 -35.47 7.91
CA ALA A 271 -4.15 -36.57 8.59
C ALA A 271 -3.38 -37.00 9.86
#